data_AF-A0A6A0A8Q8-F1
#
_entry.id   AF-A0A6A0A8Q8-F1
#
_cell.length_a   1.000
_cell.length_b   1.000
_cell.length_c   1.000
_cell.angle_alpha   90.00
_cell.angle_beta   90.00
_cell.angle_gamma   90.00
#
_symmetry.space_group_name_H-M   'P 1'
#
loop_
_entity.id
_entity.type
_entity.pdbx_description
1 polymer ?
#
loop_
_entity_poly.entity_id
_entity_poly.type
_entity_poly.pdbx_seq_one_letter_code
_entity_poly.pdbx_strand_id
1 'polypeptide(L)'
;MAFTATRTAFKAVQRPSSVSSAPVRTSVNVQRASVQANTFAAGVGILGTKAGMMSYFTPEGLCVPATVIALEEGNVVTAIKTDETDGYNAVQ
;
A
#
# COMPACT_ATOMS: atom_id res chain seq x y z
N MET A 1 -43.74 -56.47 -44.49
CA MET A 1 -42.89 -56.39 -43.28
C MET A 1 -42.61 -54.93 -43.00
N ALA A 2 -43.30 -54.32 -42.03
CA ALA A 2 -43.15 -52.91 -41.67
C ALA A 2 -42.42 -52.82 -40.32
N PHE A 3 -41.16 -52.38 -40.35
CA PHE A 3 -40.35 -52.18 -39.15
C PHE A 3 -40.60 -50.75 -38.62
N THR A 4 -41.19 -50.65 -37.44
CA THR A 4 -41.45 -49.38 -36.75
C THR A 4 -40.16 -48.93 -36.06
N ALA A 5 -39.56 -47.83 -36.52
CA ALA A 5 -38.37 -47.24 -35.90
C ALA A 5 -38.78 -46.23 -34.83
N THR A 6 -38.70 -46.61 -33.56
CA THR A 6 -38.82 -45.70 -32.42
C THR A 6 -37.62 -44.76 -32.36
N ARG A 7 -37.86 -43.47 -32.59
CA ARG A 7 -36.88 -42.37 -32.42
C ARG A 7 -36.56 -42.20 -30.93
N THR A 8 -35.42 -42.74 -30.49
CA THR A 8 -34.85 -42.40 -29.18
C THR A 8 -34.14 -41.06 -29.30
N ALA A 9 -34.70 -40.02 -28.70
CA ALA A 9 -34.11 -38.68 -28.65
C ALA A 9 -32.84 -38.71 -27.78
N PHE A 10 -31.67 -38.59 -28.43
CA PHE A 10 -30.40 -38.32 -27.75
C PHE A 10 -30.43 -36.89 -27.18
N LYS A 11 -30.45 -36.76 -25.85
CA LYS A 11 -30.36 -35.47 -25.16
C LYS A 11 -28.91 -34.99 -25.22
N ALA A 12 -28.65 -33.89 -25.93
CA ALA A 12 -27.34 -33.27 -26.00
C ALA A 12 -26.89 -32.82 -24.60
N VAL A 13 -25.73 -33.31 -24.16
CA VAL A 13 -25.00 -32.77 -23.00
C VAL A 13 -24.57 -31.36 -23.35
N GLN A 14 -25.22 -30.36 -22.75
CA GLN A 14 -24.81 -28.96 -22.90
C GLN A 14 -23.50 -28.75 -22.14
N ARG A 15 -22.42 -28.43 -22.88
CA ARG A 15 -21.23 -27.79 -22.32
C ARG A 15 -21.66 -26.48 -21.66
N PRO A 16 -21.28 -26.18 -20.41
CA PRO A 16 -21.50 -24.85 -19.86
C PRO A 16 -20.67 -23.87 -20.69
N SER A 17 -21.36 -23.11 -21.54
CA SER A 17 -20.82 -21.91 -22.17
C SER A 17 -20.71 -20.81 -21.11
N SER A 18 -19.65 -20.01 -21.23
CA SER A 18 -19.32 -18.82 -20.45
C SER A 18 -18.57 -19.03 -19.12
N VAL A 19 -17.28 -19.36 -19.21
CA VAL A 19 -16.32 -18.74 -18.30
C VAL A 19 -16.19 -17.29 -18.74
N SER A 20 -16.96 -16.41 -18.12
CA SER A 20 -16.85 -14.96 -18.35
C SER A 20 -15.47 -14.52 -17.89
N SER A 21 -14.62 -14.12 -18.83
CA SER A 21 -13.25 -13.64 -18.62
C SER A 21 -13.21 -12.22 -18.03
N ALA A 22 -14.19 -11.85 -17.20
CA ALA A 22 -14.14 -10.58 -16.52
C ALA A 22 -12.94 -10.61 -15.57
N PRO A 23 -11.94 -9.73 -15.74
CA PRO A 23 -10.86 -9.64 -14.77
C PRO A 23 -11.50 -9.33 -13.41
N VAL A 24 -11.22 -10.16 -12.40
CA VAL A 24 -11.54 -9.84 -11.01
C VAL A 24 -10.85 -8.53 -10.72
N ARG A 25 -11.61 -7.44 -10.81
CA ARG A 25 -11.13 -6.10 -10.55
C ARG A 25 -11.01 -6.01 -9.03
N THR A 26 -9.89 -6.46 -8.49
CA THR A 26 -9.50 -6.12 -7.12
C THR A 26 -9.38 -4.61 -7.08
N SER A 27 -10.44 -3.95 -6.62
CA SER A 27 -10.40 -2.53 -6.29
C SER A 27 -9.45 -2.41 -5.11
N VAL A 28 -8.17 -2.20 -5.40
CA VAL A 28 -7.20 -1.84 -4.37
C VAL A 28 -7.64 -0.46 -3.89
N ASN A 29 -8.27 -0.42 -2.72
CA ASN A 29 -8.55 0.82 -2.02
C ASN A 29 -7.18 1.37 -1.60
N VAL A 30 -6.61 2.22 -2.45
CA VAL A 30 -5.39 2.97 -2.13
C VAL A 30 -5.80 4.01 -1.10
N GLN A 31 -5.88 3.58 0.16
CA GLN A 31 -5.94 4.45 1.31
C GLN A 31 -4.65 5.29 1.24
N ARG A 32 -4.75 6.49 0.67
CA ARG A 32 -3.66 7.46 0.70
C ARG A 32 -3.39 7.70 2.17
N ALA A 33 -2.17 7.43 2.63
CA ALA A 33 -1.76 7.74 3.99
C ALA A 33 -2.07 9.23 4.24
N SER A 34 -3.09 9.51 5.05
CA SER A 34 -3.41 10.86 5.46
C SER A 34 -2.31 11.32 6.41
N VAL A 35 -1.40 12.15 5.91
CA VAL A 35 -0.37 12.75 6.76
C VAL A 35 -1.08 13.75 7.68
N GLN A 36 -1.28 13.35 8.93
CA GLN A 36 -1.72 14.23 10.00
C GLN A 36 -0.50 14.72 10.77
N ALA A 37 -0.34 16.04 10.85
CA ALA A 37 0.67 16.65 11.72
C ALA A 37 0.03 16.99 13.07
N ASN A 38 0.66 16.58 14.17
CA ASN A 38 0.20 16.90 15.51
C ASN A 38 0.51 18.36 15.90
N THR A 39 1.44 19.02 15.19
CA THR A 39 1.89 20.39 15.42
C THR A 39 2.26 21.05 14.09
N PHE A 40 1.88 22.31 13.91
CA PHE A 40 2.22 23.14 12.74
C PHE A 40 3.45 24.02 12.95
N ALA A 41 3.98 24.09 14.17
CA ALA A 41 5.24 24.77 14.45
C ALA A 41 6.42 23.97 13.87
N ALA A 42 7.37 24.67 13.23
CA ALA A 42 8.56 24.05 12.68
C ALA A 42 9.42 23.44 13.81
N GLY A 43 9.43 22.11 13.90
CA GLY A 43 10.32 21.37 14.80
C GLY A 43 11.69 21.11 14.15
N VAL A 44 12.66 20.69 14.96
CA VAL A 44 13.98 20.27 14.47
C VAL A 44 13.88 18.89 13.82
N GLY A 45 14.37 18.78 12.58
CA GLY A 45 14.48 17.50 11.88
C GLY A 45 15.67 16.68 12.37
N ILE A 46 15.60 15.36 12.19
CA ILE A 46 16.68 14.42 12.54
C ILE A 46 17.05 13.62 11.28
N LEU A 47 18.33 13.26 11.14
CA LEU A 47 18.80 12.39 10.08
C LEU A 47 18.71 10.92 10.53
N GLY A 48 18.26 10.06 9.61
CA GLY A 48 18.14 8.63 9.87
C GLY A 48 18.37 7.80 8.61
N THR A 49 18.83 6.57 8.81
CA THR A 49 19.13 5.62 7.74
C THR A 49 17.94 4.71 7.50
N LYS A 50 17.58 4.46 6.23
CA LYS A 50 16.51 3.49 5.90
C LYS A 50 16.99 2.07 6.23
N ALA A 51 16.54 1.54 7.36
CA ALA A 51 16.88 0.19 7.80
C ALA A 51 16.10 -0.87 7.01
N GLY A 52 14.87 -0.55 6.58
CA GLY A 52 14.09 -1.49 5.79
C GLY A 52 12.61 -1.14 5.70
N MET A 53 11.80 -2.17 5.48
CA MET A 53 10.35 -2.11 5.46
C MET A 53 9.79 -3.22 6.34
N MET A 54 8.66 -2.96 6.98
CA MET A 54 7.93 -3.95 7.78
C MET A 54 6.43 -3.82 7.55
N SER A 55 5.69 -4.84 7.93
CA SER A 55 4.22 -4.81 7.96
C SER A 55 3.76 -4.72 9.40
N TYR A 56 2.98 -3.67 9.73
CA TYR A 56 2.35 -3.49 11.02
C TYR A 56 0.91 -3.95 10.97
N PHE A 57 0.54 -4.88 11.85
CA PHE A 57 -0.82 -5.40 11.93
C PHE A 57 -1.55 -4.73 13.10
N THR A 58 -2.65 -4.05 12.78
CA THR A 58 -3.54 -3.45 13.78
C THR A 58 -4.41 -4.52 14.45
N PRO A 59 -4.95 -4.27 15.66
CA PRO A 59 -5.88 -5.21 16.33
C PRO A 59 -7.14 -5.50 15.52
N GLU A 60 -7.53 -4.60 14.60
CA GLU A 60 -8.66 -4.77 13.68
C GLU A 60 -8.35 -5.71 12.49
N GLY A 61 -7.11 -6.25 12.42
CA GLY A 61 -6.67 -7.16 11.37
C GLY A 61 -6.19 -6.46 10.08
N LEU A 62 -6.03 -5.13 10.09
CA LEU A 62 -5.50 -4.39 8.94
C LEU A 62 -3.96 -4.47 8.89
N CYS A 63 -3.42 -4.72 7.70
CA CYS A 63 -1.98 -4.73 7.43
C CYS A 63 -1.53 -3.38 6.84
N VAL A 64 -0.68 -2.66 7.56
CA VAL A 64 -0.15 -1.35 7.16
C VAL A 64 1.33 -1.48 6.81
N PRO A 65 1.76 -1.13 5.58
CA PRO A 65 3.17 -1.11 5.24
C PRO A 65 3.86 0.09 5.90
N ALA A 66 4.98 -0.16 6.57
CA ALA A 66 5.78 0.86 7.25
C ALA A 66 7.25 0.79 6.83
N THR A 67 7.93 1.94 6.79
CA THR A 67 9.39 2.00 6.64
C THR A 67 10.02 2.13 8.01
N VAL A 68 11.09 1.37 8.23
CA VAL A 68 11.88 1.46 9.46
C VAL A 68 13.05 2.39 9.22
N ILE A 69 13.16 3.42 10.05
CA ILE A 69 14.29 4.36 10.07
C ILE A 69 15.14 4.05 11.30
N ALA A 70 16.41 3.73 11.09
CA ALA A 70 17.38 3.58 12.16
C ALA A 70 18.00 4.94 12.47
N LEU A 71 18.07 5.27 13.76
CA LEU A 71 18.80 6.41 14.27
C LEU A 71 20.12 5.90 14.83
N GLU A 72 21.18 6.13 14.09
CA GLU A 72 22.54 5.86 14.54
C GLU A 72 23.01 6.99 15.46
N GLU A 73 24.04 6.73 16.27
CA GLU A 73 24.71 7.79 17.01
C GLU A 73 25.36 8.76 16.01
N GLY A 74 25.24 10.06 16.27
CA GLY A 74 25.85 11.09 15.42
C GLY A 74 24.93 12.26 15.03
N ASN A 75 23.66 12.24 15.43
CA ASN A 75 22.80 13.42 15.33
C ASN A 75 23.22 14.47 16.37
N VAL A 76 24.21 15.29 16.00
CA VAL A 76 24.76 16.37 16.84
C VAL A 76 24.68 17.70 16.10
N VAL A 77 24.39 18.77 16.83
CA VAL A 77 24.34 20.11 16.26
C VAL A 77 25.76 20.62 16.03
N THR A 78 26.07 20.88 14.77
CA THR A 78 27.38 21.36 14.30
C THR A 78 27.40 22.87 14.09
N ALA A 79 26.27 23.44 13.66
CA ALA A 79 26.15 24.87 13.41
C ALA A 79 24.73 25.38 13.68
N ILE A 80 24.65 26.58 14.24
CA ILE A 80 23.42 27.35 14.37
C ILE A 80 23.56 28.56 13.47
N LYS A 81 22.65 28.69 12.50
CA LYS A 81 22.60 29.80 11.56
C LYS A 81 21.52 30.77 11.96
N THR A 82 21.85 32.05 11.91
CA THR A 82 20.95 33.14 12.32
C THR A 82 20.77 34.14 11.19
N ASP A 83 19.65 34.87 11.22
CA ASP A 83 19.36 35.90 10.21
C ASP A 83 20.45 36.99 10.13
N GLU A 84 21.12 37.31 11.25
CA GLU A 84 22.14 38.36 11.31
C GLU A 84 23.45 37.97 10.61
N THR A 85 23.85 36.69 10.73
CA THR A 85 25.13 36.20 10.22
C THR A 85 25.02 35.56 8.84
N ASP A 86 23.95 34.79 8.61
CA ASP A 86 23.79 33.90 7.45
C ASP A 86 22.58 34.25 6.58
N GLY A 87 21.70 35.15 7.06
CA GLY A 87 20.50 35.57 6.33
C GLY A 87 19.33 34.58 6.42
N TYR A 88 19.39 33.57 7.29
CA TYR A 88 18.30 32.64 7.56
C TYR A 88 18.49 31.90 8.90
N ASN A 89 17.37 31.47 9.49
CA ASN A 89 17.36 30.62 10.69
C ASN A 89 17.40 29.14 10.34
N ALA A 90 18.47 28.43 10.75
CA ALA A 90 18.60 26.98 10.55
C ALA A 90 19.50 26.31 11.61
N VAL A 91 19.32 25.00 11.77
CA VAL A 91 20.14 24.11 12.61
C VAL A 91 20.72 23.00 11.73
N GLN A 92 22.00 22.66 11.93
CA GLN A 92 22.71 21.62 11.20
C GLN A 92 23.24 20.54 12.13
#